data_AF-A0A353R708-F1
#
_entry.id   AF-A0A353R708-F1
#
_cell.length_a   1.000
_cell.length_b   1.000
_cell.length_c   1.000
_cell.angle_alpha   90.00
_cell.angle_beta   90.00
_cell.angle_gamma   90.00
#
_symmetry.space_group_name_H-M   'P 1'
#
loop_
_entity.id
_entity.type
_entity.pdbx_description
1 polymer ?
#
loop_
_entity_poly.entity_id
_entity_poly.type
_entity_poly.pdbx_seq_one_letter_code
_entity_poly.pdbx_strand_id
1 'polypeptide(L)'
;WFARHYGRKHHFSFLWIMDRLGIATALAGFFIRMGNLMNSEIYGNETTLPWGFVFLRNGEVVPKHPTQLYEALSYLFLFVLLLVLYRKKLHRLKEGTLFGLFLLVLFAARFFIEYIKQPQVAFEETMALNMGQLLSIPFIFAGAILMLYSIMKGIPAMRIDPAEKFQEKKQEKKPPLSSTRGTY
;
A
#
# COMPACT_ATOMS: atom_id res chain seq x y z
N TRP A 1 -8.85 -14.42 14.38
CA TRP A 1 -10.15 -14.95 14.87
C TRP A 1 -11.30 -14.63 13.90
N PHE A 2 -11.61 -13.36 13.64
CA PHE A 2 -12.74 -12.94 12.78
C PHE A 2 -12.79 -13.58 11.39
N ALA A 3 -11.73 -13.44 10.58
CA ALA A 3 -11.69 -13.99 9.22
C ALA A 3 -11.84 -15.53 9.19
N ARG A 4 -11.33 -16.23 10.21
CA ARG A 4 -11.45 -17.69 10.33
C ARG A 4 -12.88 -18.12 10.68
N HIS A 5 -13.58 -17.32 11.46
CA HIS A 5 -14.94 -17.62 11.94
C HIS A 5 -16.01 -17.24 10.91
N TYR A 6 -15.94 -16.02 10.35
CA TYR A 6 -16.94 -15.49 9.41
C TYR A 6 -16.57 -15.67 7.94
N GLY A 7 -15.29 -15.83 7.62
CA GLY A 7 -14.81 -15.89 6.24
C GLY A 7 -15.36 -17.08 5.44
N ARG A 8 -15.57 -18.24 6.08
CA ARG A 8 -16.23 -19.38 5.42
C ARG A 8 -17.69 -19.09 5.07
N LYS A 9 -18.42 -18.41 5.97
CA LYS A 9 -19.85 -18.09 5.81
C LYS A 9 -20.11 -16.98 4.76
N HIS A 10 -19.22 -16.00 4.68
CA HIS A 10 -19.34 -14.84 3.78
C HIS A 10 -18.34 -14.86 2.60
N HIS A 11 -17.66 -16.00 2.43
CA HIS A 11 -16.70 -16.32 1.38
C HIS A 11 -15.51 -15.35 1.20
N PHE A 12 -15.17 -14.54 2.21
CA PHE A 12 -13.94 -13.73 2.23
C PHE A 12 -12.80 -14.45 2.95
N SER A 13 -11.57 -14.32 2.45
CA SER A 13 -10.36 -14.79 3.14
C SER A 13 -9.76 -13.69 4.02
N PHE A 14 -8.78 -14.04 4.85
CA PHE A 14 -8.00 -13.03 5.60
C PHE A 14 -7.24 -12.09 4.66
N LEU A 15 -6.59 -12.62 3.62
CA LEU A 15 -5.84 -11.83 2.65
C LEU A 15 -6.74 -10.89 1.85
N TRP A 16 -7.97 -11.28 1.56
CA TRP A 16 -8.97 -10.43 0.94
C TRP A 16 -9.26 -9.17 1.76
N ILE A 17 -9.32 -9.30 3.09
CA ILE A 17 -9.51 -8.14 4.00
C ILE A 17 -8.23 -7.30 4.01
N MET A 18 -7.06 -7.93 4.12
CA MET A 18 -5.77 -7.23 4.16
C MET A 18 -5.52 -6.41 2.90
N ASP A 19 -5.86 -6.92 1.71
CA ASP A 19 -5.73 -6.18 0.45
C ASP A 19 -6.50 -4.85 0.46
N ARG A 20 -7.65 -4.79 1.12
CA ARG A 20 -8.47 -3.58 1.23
C ARG A 20 -7.98 -2.66 2.33
N LEU A 21 -7.58 -3.23 3.46
CA LEU A 21 -6.99 -2.46 4.55
C LEU A 21 -5.70 -1.78 4.11
N GLY A 22 -4.82 -2.47 3.37
CA GLY A 22 -3.57 -1.89 2.87
C GLY A 22 -3.76 -0.60 2.06
N ILE A 23 -4.83 -0.51 1.26
CA ILE A 23 -5.18 0.71 0.53
C ILE A 23 -5.48 1.85 1.51
N ALA A 24 -6.38 1.62 2.47
CA ALA A 24 -6.75 2.63 3.46
C ALA A 24 -5.56 3.02 4.35
N THR A 25 -4.73 2.05 4.73
CA THR A 25 -3.53 2.28 5.56
C THR A 25 -2.48 3.12 4.82
N ALA A 26 -2.31 2.98 3.51
CA ALA A 26 -1.40 3.84 2.75
C ALA A 26 -1.84 5.32 2.80
N LEU A 27 -3.14 5.58 2.65
CA LEU A 27 -3.69 6.94 2.77
C LEU A 27 -3.58 7.47 4.20
N ALA A 28 -3.87 6.64 5.21
CA ALA A 28 -3.67 7.01 6.60
C ALA A 28 -2.19 7.36 6.87
N GLY A 29 -1.26 6.59 6.31
CA GLY A 29 0.18 6.84 6.37
C GLY A 29 0.56 8.22 5.83
N PHE A 30 0.00 8.62 4.68
CA PHE A 30 0.17 9.97 4.14
C PHE A 30 -0.25 11.04 5.16
N PHE A 31 -1.46 10.94 5.72
CA PHE A 31 -1.95 11.93 6.67
C PHE A 31 -1.15 11.95 7.97
N ILE A 32 -0.68 10.80 8.46
CA ILE A 32 0.21 10.73 9.63
C ILE A 32 1.49 11.53 9.37
N ARG A 33 2.13 11.34 8.21
CA ARG A 33 3.35 12.08 7.86
C ARG A 33 3.10 13.58 7.68
N MET A 34 1.96 13.96 7.12
CA MET A 34 1.55 15.37 7.07
C MET A 34 1.36 15.96 8.47
N GLY A 35 0.80 15.19 9.41
CA GLY A 35 0.71 15.58 10.82
C GLY A 35 2.10 15.79 11.46
N ASN A 36 3.05 14.88 11.22
CA ASN A 36 4.42 15.03 11.70
C ASN A 36 5.11 16.28 11.11
N LEU A 37 4.84 16.61 9.84
CA LEU A 37 5.34 17.84 9.22
C LEU A 37 4.81 19.09 9.95
N MET A 38 3.50 19.15 10.23
CA MET A 38 2.88 20.28 10.94
C MET A 38 3.40 20.40 12.38
N ASN A 39 3.71 19.27 13.02
CA ASN A 39 4.29 19.25 14.37
C ASN A 39 5.80 19.52 14.39
N SER A 40 6.46 19.59 13.23
CA SER A 40 7.93 19.70 13.13
C SER A 40 8.67 18.54 13.79
N GLU A 41 8.24 17.31 13.52
CA GLU A 41 8.78 16.08 14.12
C GLU A 41 9.33 15.11 13.07
N ILE A 42 10.41 14.38 13.38
CA ILE A 42 10.93 13.28 12.54
C ILE A 42 11.40 13.77 11.15
N TYR A 43 12.13 14.89 11.12
CA TYR A 43 12.76 15.42 9.91
C TYR A 43 14.18 14.86 9.71
N GLY A 44 14.82 15.22 8.60
CA GLY A 44 16.13 14.74 8.23
C GLY A 44 17.30 15.62 8.64
N ASN A 45 18.48 15.21 8.17
CA ASN A 45 19.71 15.94 8.37
C ASN A 45 19.68 17.32 7.70
N GLU A 46 20.66 18.15 8.04
CA GLU A 46 20.87 19.46 7.42
C GLU A 46 21.03 19.34 5.92
N THR A 47 20.47 20.31 5.21
CA THR A 47 20.49 20.31 3.76
C THR A 47 20.69 21.71 3.20
N THR A 48 21.40 21.78 2.09
CA THR A 48 21.58 23.00 1.29
C THR A 48 20.69 23.01 0.05
N LEU A 49 19.83 22.00 -0.11
CA LEU A 49 18.93 21.89 -1.26
C LEU A 49 17.83 22.96 -1.20
N PRO A 50 17.34 23.43 -2.37
CA PRO A 50 16.43 24.57 -2.45
C PRO A 50 15.03 24.31 -1.86
N TRP A 51 14.69 23.05 -1.57
CA TRP A 51 13.45 22.66 -0.89
C TRP A 51 13.65 22.28 0.59
N GLY A 52 14.78 22.65 1.18
CA GLY A 52 15.02 22.48 2.62
C GLY A 52 14.01 23.28 3.45
N PHE A 53 13.54 22.68 4.54
CA PHE A 53 12.58 23.30 5.45
C PHE A 53 13.27 23.69 6.76
N VAL A 54 13.02 24.92 7.22
CA VAL A 54 13.45 25.37 8.55
C VAL A 54 12.31 25.06 9.53
N PHE A 55 12.55 24.10 10.42
CA PHE A 55 11.55 23.63 11.39
C PHE A 55 11.51 24.53 12.63
N LEU A 56 11.00 25.76 12.46
CA LEU A 56 10.99 26.82 13.47
C LEU A 56 10.34 26.41 14.80
N ARG A 57 9.28 25.59 14.75
CA ARG A 57 8.58 25.10 15.94
C ARG A 57 9.49 24.24 16.83
N ASN A 58 10.46 23.54 16.24
CA ASN A 58 11.43 22.74 16.98
C ASN A 58 12.73 23.52 17.31
N GLY A 59 12.74 24.84 17.09
CA GLY A 59 13.90 25.70 17.37
C GLY A 59 15.03 25.61 16.35
N GLU A 60 14.81 24.96 15.21
CA GLU A 60 15.83 24.84 14.16
C GLU A 60 16.07 26.18 13.47
N VAL A 61 17.35 26.50 13.25
CA VAL A 61 17.80 27.72 12.56
C VAL A 61 18.38 27.45 11.17
N VAL A 62 18.59 26.17 10.84
CA VAL A 62 19.14 25.72 9.56
C VAL A 62 18.12 24.90 8.78
N PRO A 63 18.16 24.91 7.44
CA PRO A 63 17.29 24.06 6.64
C PRO A 63 17.62 22.59 6.82
N LYS A 64 16.59 21.76 7.00
CA LYS A 64 16.67 20.30 7.11
C LYS A 64 15.91 19.65 5.97
N HIS A 65 16.24 18.40 5.64
CA HIS A 65 15.42 17.62 4.70
C HIS A 65 14.02 17.39 5.30
N PRO A 66 12.93 17.78 4.62
CA PRO A 66 11.57 17.46 5.06
C PRO A 66 11.22 16.01 4.72
N THR A 67 11.88 15.06 5.39
CA THR A 67 11.71 13.62 5.14
C THR A 67 10.28 13.14 5.32
N GLN A 68 9.47 13.83 6.12
CA GLN A 68 8.03 13.58 6.25
C GLN A 68 7.30 13.82 4.92
N LEU A 69 7.67 14.84 4.14
CA LEU A 69 7.11 15.05 2.80
C LEU A 69 7.55 13.95 1.84
N TYR A 70 8.79 13.49 1.91
CA TYR A 70 9.26 12.36 1.08
C TYR A 70 8.46 11.09 1.39
N GLU A 71 8.25 10.78 2.67
CA GLU A 71 7.43 9.65 3.10
C GLU A 71 5.97 9.84 2.70
N ALA A 72 5.40 11.02 2.96
CA ALA A 72 4.01 11.33 2.63
C ALA A 72 3.75 11.13 1.13
N LEU A 73 4.58 11.72 0.26
CA LEU A 73 4.43 11.59 -1.18
C LEU A 73 4.58 10.13 -1.64
N SER A 74 5.51 9.38 -1.03
CA SER A 74 5.67 7.95 -1.31
C SER A 74 4.41 7.15 -0.93
N TYR A 75 3.81 7.45 0.22
CA TYR A 75 2.59 6.79 0.71
C TYR A 75 1.35 7.19 -0.09
N LEU A 76 1.26 8.45 -0.52
CA LEU A 76 0.19 8.92 -1.41
C LEU A 76 0.30 8.28 -2.79
N PHE A 77 1.50 8.20 -3.35
CA PHE A 77 1.75 7.47 -4.59
C PHE A 77 1.35 6.01 -4.46
N LEU A 78 1.74 5.35 -3.37
CA LEU A 78 1.36 3.96 -3.08
C LEU A 78 -0.16 3.82 -2.97
N PHE A 79 -0.85 4.72 -2.28
CA PHE A 79 -2.31 4.72 -2.21
C PHE A 79 -2.95 4.80 -3.59
N VAL A 80 -2.52 5.76 -4.43
CA VAL A 80 -3.05 5.93 -5.79
C VAL A 80 -2.76 4.68 -6.63
N LEU A 81 -1.55 4.12 -6.54
CA LEU A 81 -1.18 2.89 -7.23
C LEU A 81 -2.10 1.73 -6.84
N LEU A 82 -2.26 1.47 -5.53
CA LEU A 82 -3.11 0.38 -5.04
C LEU A 82 -4.58 0.61 -5.38
N LEU A 83 -5.07 1.85 -5.30
CA LEU A 83 -6.44 2.20 -5.67
C LEU A 83 -6.69 1.98 -7.17
N VAL A 84 -5.75 2.37 -8.03
CA VAL A 84 -5.85 2.14 -9.47
C VAL A 84 -5.82 0.64 -9.79
N LEU A 85 -4.92 -0.12 -9.15
CA LEU A 85 -4.87 -1.58 -9.30
C LEU A 85 -6.17 -2.24 -8.81
N TYR A 86 -6.71 -1.79 -7.68
CA TYR A 86 -7.98 -2.26 -7.15
C TYR A 86 -9.15 -1.94 -8.09
N ARG A 87 -9.24 -0.73 -8.64
CA ARG A 87 -10.37 -0.37 -9.50
C ARG A 87 -10.28 -0.95 -10.91
N LYS A 88 -9.07 -1.02 -11.49
CA LYS A 88 -8.91 -1.42 -12.91
C LYS A 88 -8.46 -2.86 -13.10
N LYS A 89 -7.74 -3.46 -12.15
CA LYS A 89 -7.06 -4.75 -12.34
C LYS A 89 -7.46 -5.83 -11.34
N LEU A 90 -8.36 -5.57 -10.39
CA LEU A 90 -8.84 -6.60 -9.45
C LEU A 90 -9.37 -7.85 -10.16
N HIS A 91 -9.98 -7.65 -11.33
CA HIS A 91 -10.39 -8.61 -12.37
C HIS A 91 -9.32 -9.65 -12.79
N ARG A 92 -8.03 -9.42 -12.46
CA ARG A 92 -6.86 -10.23 -12.87
C ARG A 92 -5.89 -10.51 -11.72
N LEU A 93 -6.10 -9.88 -10.56
CA LEU A 93 -5.20 -10.00 -9.41
C LEU A 93 -5.62 -11.18 -8.53
N LYS A 94 -4.65 -11.68 -7.77
CA LYS A 94 -4.86 -12.73 -6.78
C LYS A 94 -4.85 -12.13 -5.37
N GLU A 95 -5.56 -12.76 -4.44
CA GLU A 95 -5.64 -12.30 -3.05
C GLU A 95 -4.24 -12.24 -2.41
N GLY A 96 -3.98 -11.18 -1.65
CA GLY A 96 -2.69 -10.89 -1.02
C GLY A 96 -1.71 -10.14 -1.93
N THR A 97 -2.00 -9.97 -3.23
CA THR A 97 -1.11 -9.22 -4.12
C THR A 97 -1.06 -7.73 -3.74
N LEU A 98 -2.21 -7.11 -3.43
CA LEU A 98 -2.27 -5.69 -3.08
C LEU A 98 -1.61 -5.43 -1.72
N PHE A 99 -1.87 -6.30 -0.74
CA PHE A 99 -1.26 -6.19 0.58
C PHE A 99 0.26 -6.49 0.54
N GLY A 100 0.70 -7.46 -0.26
CA GLY A 100 2.12 -7.72 -0.45
C GLY A 100 2.84 -6.53 -1.09
N LEU A 101 2.24 -5.92 -2.11
CA LEU A 101 2.77 -4.70 -2.73
C LEU A 101 2.79 -3.52 -1.74
N PHE A 102 1.73 -3.37 -0.94
CA PHE A 102 1.68 -2.38 0.14
C PHE A 102 2.86 -2.52 1.09
N LEU A 103 3.10 -3.71 1.64
CA LEU A 103 4.21 -3.97 2.55
C LEU A 103 5.56 -3.67 1.88
N LEU A 104 5.76 -4.22 0.68
CA LEU A 104 7.03 -4.09 -0.02
C LEU A 104 7.37 -2.62 -0.31
N VAL A 105 6.45 -1.86 -0.91
CA VAL A 105 6.72 -0.47 -1.31
C VAL A 105 6.79 0.46 -0.11
N LEU A 106 5.87 0.32 0.86
CA LEU A 106 5.85 1.21 2.03
C LEU A 106 7.13 1.06 2.85
N PHE A 107 7.53 -0.18 3.16
CA PHE A 107 8.71 -0.43 3.98
C PHE A 107 10.01 -0.25 3.21
N ALA A 108 10.03 -0.45 1.88
CA ALA A 108 11.19 -0.06 1.06
C ALA A 108 11.39 1.46 1.05
N ALA A 109 10.32 2.24 0.83
CA ALA A 109 10.39 3.70 0.88
C ALA A 109 10.88 4.17 2.26
N ARG A 110 10.32 3.59 3.34
CA ARG A 110 10.78 3.86 4.71
C ARG A 110 12.26 3.56 4.87
N PHE A 111 12.72 2.37 4.47
CA PHE A 111 14.12 1.94 4.60
C PHE A 111 15.10 2.94 3.95
N PHE A 112 14.80 3.41 2.73
CA PHE A 112 15.66 4.35 2.02
C PHE A 112 15.60 5.77 2.61
N ILE A 113 14.41 6.27 2.97
CA ILE A 113 14.26 7.63 3.53
C ILE A 113 14.92 7.72 4.90
N GLU A 114 14.94 6.64 5.67
CA GLU A 114 15.53 6.61 7.00
C GLU A 114 17.05 6.89 6.99
N TYR A 115 17.76 6.68 5.87
CA TYR A 115 19.17 7.10 5.74
C TYR A 115 19.36 8.63 5.77
N ILE A 116 18.32 9.37 5.39
CA ILE A 116 18.33 10.84 5.36
C ILE A 116 17.89 11.41 6.72
N LYS A 117 17.31 10.57 7.59
CA LYS A 117 16.77 10.99 8.88
C LYS A 117 17.87 11.23 9.91
N GLN A 118 17.58 12.14 10.84
CA GLN A 118 18.38 12.27 12.05
C GLN A 118 18.07 11.11 13.00
N PRO A 119 19.08 10.58 13.71
CA PRO A 119 18.88 9.68 14.84
C PRO A 119 17.94 10.31 15.87
N GLN A 120 16.91 9.58 16.29
CA GLN A 120 15.93 10.09 17.26
C GLN A 120 16.38 9.84 18.71
N VAL A 121 17.27 8.87 18.91
CA VAL A 121 17.77 8.48 20.24
C VAL A 121 19.28 8.27 20.17
N ALA A 122 20.02 8.70 21.18
CA ALA A 122 21.48 8.64 21.21
C ALA A 122 22.06 7.23 20.97
N PHE A 123 21.33 6.15 21.32
CA PHE A 123 21.82 4.79 21.04
C PHE A 123 21.82 4.46 19.54
N GLU A 124 20.94 5.10 18.75
CA GLU A 124 20.85 4.88 17.29
C GLU A 124 22.10 5.39 16.56
N GLU A 125 22.86 6.32 17.15
CA GLU A 125 24.10 6.84 16.55
C GLU A 125 25.20 5.77 16.43
N THR A 126 25.17 4.77 17.31
CA THR A 126 26.17 3.68 17.34
C THR A 126 25.77 2.45 16.53
N MET A 127 24.55 2.44 15.99
CA MET A 127 24.02 1.30 15.25
C MET A 127 24.39 1.38 13.76
N ALA A 128 24.79 0.24 13.18
CA ALA A 128 25.05 0.14 11.73
C ALA A 128 23.77 0.36 10.88
N LEU A 129 22.61 -0.01 11.44
CA LEU A 129 21.29 0.27 10.88
C LEU A 129 20.42 0.81 12.01
N ASN A 130 19.70 1.90 11.74
CA ASN A 130 18.78 2.45 12.74
C ASN A 130 17.57 1.52 12.95
N MET A 131 16.82 1.76 14.03
CA MET A 131 15.66 0.94 14.36
C MET A 131 14.60 0.97 13.25
N GLY A 132 14.42 2.10 12.56
CA GLY A 132 13.51 2.23 11.43
C GLY A 132 13.84 1.27 10.28
N GLN A 133 15.12 1.11 9.95
CA GLN A 133 15.62 0.19 8.93
C GLN A 133 15.47 -1.25 9.37
N LEU A 134 15.89 -1.57 10.59
CA LEU A 134 15.82 -2.94 11.12
C LEU A 134 14.38 -3.45 11.16
N LEU A 135 13.43 -2.60 11.56
CA LEU A 135 12.01 -2.93 11.56
C LEU A 135 11.44 -3.03 10.15
N SER A 136 12.00 -2.34 9.15
CA SER A 136 11.50 -2.38 7.77
C SER A 136 11.86 -3.67 7.04
N ILE A 137 13.05 -4.21 7.27
CA ILE A 137 13.57 -5.43 6.64
C ILE A 137 12.57 -6.62 6.70
N PRO A 138 12.05 -7.05 7.87
CA PRO A 138 11.15 -8.19 7.94
C PRO A 138 9.85 -7.96 7.17
N PHE A 139 9.34 -6.73 7.12
CA PHE A 139 8.13 -6.42 6.34
C PHE A 139 8.38 -6.39 4.83
N ILE A 140 9.56 -5.93 4.38
CA ILE A 140 9.96 -6.02 2.97
C ILE A 140 9.98 -7.49 2.54
N PHE A 141 10.62 -8.36 3.33
CA PHE A 141 10.65 -9.80 3.05
C PHE A 141 9.24 -10.43 3.10
N ALA A 142 8.44 -10.09 4.10
CA ALA A 142 7.06 -10.58 4.19
C ALA A 142 6.23 -10.16 2.97
N GLY A 143 6.36 -8.91 2.51
CA GLY A 143 5.72 -8.41 1.31
C GLY A 143 6.15 -9.17 0.05
N ALA A 144 7.46 -9.38 -0.13
CA ALA A 144 8.01 -10.13 -1.25
C ALA A 144 7.53 -11.58 -1.28
N ILE A 145 7.61 -12.28 -0.14
CA ILE A 145 7.16 -13.68 0.00
C ILE A 145 5.66 -13.78 -0.28
N LEU A 146 4.85 -12.85 0.26
CA LEU A 146 3.41 -12.84 0.05
C LEU A 146 3.05 -12.60 -1.42
N MET A 147 3.75 -11.69 -2.11
CA MET A 147 3.56 -11.47 -3.54
C MET A 147 3.90 -12.73 -4.36
N LEU A 148 5.05 -13.35 -4.10
CA LEU A 148 5.46 -14.58 -4.80
C LEU A 148 4.44 -15.70 -4.55
N TYR A 149 4.02 -15.88 -3.30
CA TYR A 149 2.99 -16.85 -2.93
C TYR A 149 1.66 -16.56 -3.63
N SER A 150 1.22 -15.31 -3.65
CA SER A 150 -0.03 -14.88 -4.30
C SER A 150 0.03 -15.17 -5.80
N ILE A 151 1.12 -14.85 -6.48
CA ILE A 151 1.28 -15.11 -7.92
C ILE A 151 1.24 -16.62 -8.22
N MET A 152 1.92 -17.45 -7.42
CA MET A 152 2.02 -18.90 -7.67
C MET A 152 0.75 -19.66 -7.27
N LYS A 153 0.19 -19.39 -6.09
CA LYS A 153 -0.87 -20.21 -5.46
C LYS A 153 -2.13 -19.43 -5.09
N GLY A 154 -2.18 -18.12 -5.37
CA GLY A 154 -3.27 -17.26 -4.94
C GLY A 154 -4.61 -17.54 -5.65
N ILE A 155 -5.67 -17.29 -4.91
CA ILE A 155 -7.07 -17.34 -5.36
C ILE A 155 -7.42 -15.99 -6.02
N PRO A 156 -8.31 -15.92 -7.02
CA PRO A 156 -8.73 -14.64 -7.61
C PRO A 156 -9.23 -13.64 -6.56
N ALA A 157 -8.76 -12.39 -6.62
CA ALA A 157 -9.11 -11.32 -5.67
C ALA A 157 -10.51 -10.74 -5.89
N MET A 158 -10.94 -10.72 -7.15
CA MET A 158 -12.34 -10.51 -7.52
C MET A 158 -13.12 -11.80 -7.26
N ARG A 159 -14.03 -11.75 -6.28
CA ARG A 159 -14.95 -12.83 -5.95
C ARG A 159 -16.29 -12.54 -6.63
N ILE A 160 -16.71 -13.43 -7.53
CA ILE A 160 -17.95 -13.33 -8.31
C ILE A 160 -19.13 -13.69 -7.40
N ASP A 161 -20.15 -12.83 -7.33
CA ASP A 161 -21.36 -13.17 -6.56
C ASP A 161 -22.09 -14.36 -7.21
N PRO A 162 -22.61 -15.33 -6.44
CA PRO A 162 -23.33 -16.48 -7.01
C PRO A 162 -24.49 -16.07 -7.93
N ALA A 163 -25.13 -14.92 -7.64
CA ALA A 163 -26.21 -14.35 -8.44
C ALA A 163 -25.73 -13.83 -9.81
N GLU A 164 -24.56 -13.20 -9.87
CA GLU A 164 -23.93 -12.74 -11.12
C GLU A 164 -23.51 -13.93 -11.98
N LYS A 165 -22.93 -14.98 -11.37
CA LYS A 165 -22.56 -16.22 -12.06
C LYS A 165 -23.77 -16.93 -12.69
N PHE A 166 -24.95 -16.81 -12.08
CA PHE A 166 -26.21 -17.34 -12.60
C PHE A 166 -26.73 -16.51 -13.79
N GLN A 167 -26.59 -15.18 -13.73
CA GLN A 167 -26.94 -14.26 -14.82
C GLN A 167 -26.04 -14.47 -16.04
N GLU A 168 -24.73 -14.63 -15.82
CA GLU A 168 -23.72 -14.85 -16.87
C GLU A 168 -23.98 -16.17 -17.61
N LYS A 169 -24.25 -17.27 -16.88
CA LYS A 169 -24.70 -18.55 -17.47
C LYS A 169 -26.02 -18.43 -18.23
N LYS A 170 -26.92 -17.52 -17.83
CA LYS A 170 -28.18 -17.25 -18.54
C LYS A 170 -27.93 -16.47 -19.83
N GLN A 171 -26.95 -15.57 -19.84
CA GLN A 171 -26.55 -14.79 -21.00
C GLN A 171 -25.78 -15.64 -22.02
N GLU A 172 -24.87 -16.51 -21.59
CA GLU A 172 -24.19 -17.49 -22.48
C GLU A 172 -25.16 -18.46 -23.16
N LYS A 173 -26.28 -18.80 -22.49
CA LYS A 173 -27.31 -19.69 -23.05
C LYS A 173 -28.29 -19.00 -24.00
N LYS A 174 -28.26 -17.67 -24.14
CA LYS A 174 -29.08 -17.00 -25.16
C LYS A 174 -28.43 -17.19 -26.52
N PRO A 175 -29.11 -17.78 -27.51
CA PRO A 175 -28.57 -17.87 -28.86
C PRO A 175 -28.26 -16.45 -29.38
N PRO A 176 -27.20 -16.27 -30.18
CA PRO A 176 -26.90 -14.97 -30.76
C PRO A 176 -28.13 -14.49 -31.53
N LEU A 177 -28.59 -13.28 -31.22
CA LEU A 177 -29.71 -12.63 -31.92
C LEU A 177 -29.39 -12.71 -33.41
N SER A 178 -30.17 -13.50 -34.16
CA SER A 178 -30.00 -13.55 -35.60
C SER A 178 -30.23 -12.14 -36.12
N SER A 179 -29.20 -11.57 -36.74
CA SER A 179 -29.38 -10.31 -37.45
C SER A 179 -30.23 -10.62 -38.68
N THR A 180 -31.56 -10.55 -38.55
CA THR A 180 -32.42 -10.41 -39.70
C THR A 180 -32.11 -9.03 -40.28
N ARG A 181 -31.17 -9.00 -41.22
CA ARG A 181 -30.98 -7.85 -42.11
C ARG A 181 -32.31 -7.66 -42.83
N GLY A 182 -33.03 -6.59 -42.47
CA GLY A 182 -34.19 -6.15 -43.20
C GLY A 182 -33.76 -5.70 -44.59
N THR A 183 -34.05 -6.51 -45.59
CA THR A 183 -34.07 -6.12 -46.99
C THR A 183 -35.49 -5.66 -47.31
N TYR A 184 -35.70 -4.34 -47.39
CA TYR A 184 -36.76 -3.71 -48.18
C TYR A 184 -36.24 -2.34 -48.65
#